data_AF-A0A4V3XGX5-F1
#
_entry.id   AF-A0A4V3XGX5-F1
#
_cell.length_a   1.000
_cell.length_b   1.000
_cell.length_c   1.000
_cell.angle_alpha   90.00
_cell.angle_beta   90.00
_cell.angle_gamma   90.00
#
_symmetry.space_group_name_H-M   'P 1'
#
loop_
_entity.id
_entity.type
_entity.pdbx_description
1 polymer ?
#
loop_
_entity_poly.entity_id
_entity_poly.type
_entity_poly.pdbx_seq_one_letter_code
_entity_poly.pdbx_strand_id
1 'polypeptide(L)'
;MTSRSGMSKHPDYKISLGLLQENWRQLIEVYQQLVWDSRELAGEAQALATDFVQIFWPRFLDSNVHLSIKLVELRDYARGIEDQAVHSKRVRSAFTTLTERVAACQIDYSSLAPEYNLSLKHQDLRNRFKWILNEIEPPRDEIFEGKGAFFVVRSLAPMLQRENVVPLYLMDNDSVYDAHSVLSTKILAIASISTAIRVDFQRLSTHIDDKSKHIDVDENGSFQHDLHYDLLRIKTFYEALVKALKDYQVNVVSPNAEV
;
A
#
# COMPACT_ATOMS: atom_id res chain seq x y z
N MET A 1 -26.66 -30.87 -56.11
CA MET A 1 -26.68 -29.40 -56.05
C MET A 1 -26.24 -28.96 -54.66
N THR A 2 -24.95 -28.67 -54.52
CA THR A 2 -24.34 -28.15 -53.29
C THR A 2 -24.60 -26.64 -53.20
N SER A 3 -25.56 -26.23 -52.38
CA SER A 3 -25.77 -24.83 -52.08
C SER A 3 -24.72 -24.36 -51.07
N ARG A 4 -23.63 -23.78 -51.58
CA ARG A 4 -22.78 -22.83 -50.84
C ARG A 4 -23.58 -21.53 -50.69
N SER A 5 -24.35 -21.41 -49.61
CA SER A 5 -24.78 -20.13 -49.08
C SER A 5 -23.76 -19.79 -47.98
N GLY A 6 -22.76 -18.96 -48.27
CA GLY A 6 -22.96 -17.53 -48.18
C GLY A 6 -22.61 -17.08 -46.76
N MET A 7 -21.35 -17.31 -46.34
CA MET A 7 -20.79 -16.69 -45.13
C MET A 7 -20.83 -15.18 -45.35
N SER A 8 -21.90 -14.57 -44.83
CA SER A 8 -21.96 -13.14 -44.58
C SER A 8 -20.77 -12.77 -43.72
N LYS A 9 -19.93 -11.93 -44.28
CA LYS A 9 -18.69 -11.40 -43.69
C LYS A 9 -19.06 -10.61 -42.44
N HIS A 10 -18.87 -11.19 -41.25
CA HIS A 10 -19.16 -10.58 -39.94
C HIS A 10 -18.54 -9.17 -39.81
N PRO A 11 -19.32 -8.09 -39.97
CA PRO A 11 -18.91 -6.74 -39.59
C PRO A 11 -18.74 -6.68 -38.06
N ASP A 12 -19.52 -7.50 -37.36
CA ASP A 12 -19.61 -7.59 -35.90
C ASP A 12 -18.32 -8.08 -35.26
N TYR A 13 -17.53 -8.95 -35.93
CA TYR A 13 -16.27 -9.48 -35.37
C TYR A 13 -15.22 -8.39 -35.13
N LYS A 14 -15.00 -7.53 -36.12
CA LYS A 14 -14.03 -6.42 -35.99
C LYS A 14 -14.49 -5.42 -34.93
N ILE A 15 -15.80 -5.24 -34.81
CA ILE A 15 -16.40 -4.37 -33.80
C ILE A 15 -16.19 -4.98 -32.41
N SER A 16 -16.55 -6.24 -32.19
CA SER A 16 -16.39 -6.92 -30.88
C SER A 16 -14.93 -7.00 -30.43
N LEU A 17 -13.99 -7.32 -31.33
CA LEU A 17 -12.56 -7.28 -31.00
C LEU A 17 -12.05 -5.86 -30.74
N GLY A 18 -12.53 -4.88 -31.50
CA GLY A 18 -12.20 -3.47 -31.26
C GLY A 18 -12.66 -3.00 -29.89
N LEU A 19 -13.87 -3.40 -29.47
CA LEU A 19 -14.40 -3.11 -28.13
C LEU A 19 -13.58 -3.79 -27.03
N LEU A 20 -13.18 -5.05 -27.22
CA LEU A 20 -12.34 -5.76 -26.26
C LEU A 20 -10.95 -5.09 -26.11
N GLN A 21 -10.36 -4.66 -27.22
CA GLN A 21 -9.09 -3.93 -27.23
C GLN A 21 -9.22 -2.57 -26.54
N GLU A 22 -10.29 -1.83 -26.81
CA GLU A 22 -10.58 -0.55 -26.15
C GLU A 22 -10.77 -0.74 -24.63
N ASN A 23 -11.56 -1.74 -24.22
CA ASN A 23 -11.75 -2.08 -22.82
C ASN A 23 -10.40 -2.41 -22.15
N TRP A 24 -9.54 -3.19 -22.82
CA TRP A 24 -8.22 -3.52 -22.32
C TRP A 24 -7.33 -2.28 -22.14
N ARG A 25 -7.34 -1.35 -23.11
CA ARG A 25 -6.60 -0.09 -23.01
C ARG A 25 -7.06 0.73 -21.80
N GLN A 26 -8.37 0.88 -21.60
CA GLN A 26 -8.90 1.59 -20.44
C GLN A 26 -8.53 0.93 -19.11
N LEU A 27 -8.41 -0.41 -19.07
CA LEU A 27 -7.94 -1.11 -17.87
C LEU A 27 -6.47 -0.80 -17.56
N ILE A 28 -5.63 -0.68 -18.59
CA ILE A 28 -4.23 -0.26 -18.44
C ILE A 28 -4.16 1.17 -17.89
N GLU A 29 -4.97 2.10 -18.42
CA GLU A 29 -5.03 3.48 -17.94
C GLU A 29 -5.44 3.56 -16.46
N VAL A 30 -6.47 2.82 -16.06
CA VAL A 30 -6.91 2.76 -14.65
C VAL A 30 -5.80 2.18 -13.76
N TYR A 31 -5.12 1.13 -14.20
CA TYR A 31 -4.01 0.55 -13.45
C TYR A 31 -2.83 1.53 -13.33
N GLN A 32 -2.48 2.24 -14.41
CA GLN A 32 -1.44 3.27 -14.36
C GLN A 32 -1.80 4.38 -13.39
N GLN A 33 -3.07 4.81 -13.35
CA GLN A 33 -3.53 5.78 -12.37
C GLN A 33 -3.39 5.26 -10.94
N LEU A 34 -3.69 3.98 -10.67
CA LEU A 34 -3.46 3.39 -9.35
C LEU A 34 -1.98 3.39 -8.95
N VAL A 35 -1.08 3.14 -9.90
CA VAL A 35 0.36 3.25 -9.66
C VAL A 35 0.75 4.68 -9.31
N TRP A 36 0.22 5.68 -10.01
CA TRP A 36 0.43 7.09 -9.69
C TRP A 36 -0.11 7.49 -8.32
N ASP A 37 -1.34 7.11 -8.00
CA ASP A 37 -1.95 7.35 -6.69
C ASP A 37 -1.09 6.75 -5.56
N SER A 38 -0.58 5.54 -5.75
CA SER A 38 0.29 4.89 -4.77
C SER A 38 1.63 5.61 -4.58
N ARG A 39 2.16 6.23 -5.65
CA ARG A 39 3.37 7.04 -5.60
C ARG A 39 3.16 8.32 -4.80
N GLU A 40 2.03 8.99 -5.01
CA GLU A 40 1.66 10.19 -4.25
C GLU A 40 1.55 9.88 -2.76
N LEU A 41 0.84 8.81 -2.39
CA LEU A 41 0.70 8.36 -1.00
C LEU A 41 2.03 7.95 -0.37
N ALA A 42 2.93 7.35 -1.15
CA ALA A 42 4.30 7.08 -0.69
C ALA A 42 5.07 8.37 -0.39
N GLY A 43 4.86 9.44 -1.16
CA GLY A 43 5.42 10.77 -0.91
C GLY A 43 4.92 11.38 0.40
N GLU A 44 3.63 11.24 0.69
CA GLU A 44 3.05 11.71 1.96
C GLU A 44 3.60 10.93 3.17
N ALA A 45 3.69 9.60 3.05
CA ALA A 45 4.32 8.76 4.06
C ALA A 45 5.79 9.15 4.29
N GLN A 46 6.51 9.44 3.21
CA GLN A 46 7.90 9.90 3.28
C GLN A 46 8.00 11.23 4.03
N ALA A 47 7.11 12.19 3.76
CA ALA A 47 7.09 13.48 4.45
C ALA A 47 6.89 13.31 5.95
N LEU A 48 5.90 12.51 6.38
CA LEU A 48 5.64 12.24 7.80
C LEU A 48 6.83 11.57 8.51
N ALA A 49 7.42 10.54 7.89
CA ALA A 49 8.59 9.87 8.45
C ALA A 49 9.81 10.81 8.51
N THR A 50 9.97 11.69 7.51
CA THR A 50 11.04 12.70 7.48
C THR A 50 10.85 13.73 8.60
N ASP A 51 9.63 14.24 8.79
CA ASP A 51 9.30 15.18 9.86
C ASP A 51 9.64 14.59 11.24
N PHE A 52 9.31 13.32 11.47
CA PHE A 52 9.69 12.66 12.72
C PHE A 52 11.21 12.60 12.91
N VAL A 53 11.95 12.18 11.89
CA VAL A 53 13.41 12.00 11.97
C VAL A 53 14.16 13.32 12.06
N GLN A 54 13.74 14.34 11.32
CA GLN A 54 14.48 15.59 11.13
C GLN A 54 13.98 16.73 12.02
N ILE A 55 12.72 16.69 12.47
CA ILE A 55 12.12 17.77 13.28
C ILE A 55 11.86 17.26 14.69
N PHE A 56 11.02 16.23 14.84
CA PHE A 56 10.61 15.74 16.15
C PHE A 56 11.79 15.18 16.96
N TRP A 57 12.61 14.31 16.37
CA TRP A 57 13.71 13.65 17.09
C TRP A 57 14.75 14.65 17.64
N PRO A 58 15.28 15.62 16.86
CA PRO A 58 16.17 16.63 17.41
C PRO A 58 15.54 17.45 18.54
N ARG A 59 14.26 17.83 18.40
CA ARG A 59 13.51 18.52 19.47
C ARG A 59 13.32 17.65 20.69
N PHE A 60 13.12 16.35 20.52
CA PHE A 60 13.03 15.40 21.61
C PHE A 60 14.31 15.39 22.46
N LEU A 61 15.48 15.48 21.83
CA LEU A 61 16.78 15.55 22.51
C LEU A 61 17.07 16.91 23.15
N ASP A 62 16.37 17.98 22.75
CA ASP A 62 16.54 19.31 23.35
C ASP A 62 15.94 19.35 24.76
N SER A 63 16.79 19.57 25.76
CA SER A 63 16.42 19.70 27.17
C SER A 63 15.66 21.00 27.46
N ASN A 64 15.75 21.99 26.59
CA ASN A 64 15.02 23.26 26.73
C ASN A 64 13.56 23.15 26.26
N VAL A 65 13.21 22.09 25.52
CA VAL A 65 11.85 21.84 25.08
C VAL A 65 11.14 20.96 26.09
N HIS A 66 10.05 21.48 26.67
CA HIS A 66 9.26 20.76 27.65
C HIS A 66 8.53 19.55 27.04
N LEU A 67 8.37 18.46 27.80
CA LEU A 67 7.73 17.22 27.33
C LEU A 67 6.30 17.43 26.82
N SER A 68 5.55 18.35 27.44
CA SER A 68 4.20 18.71 27.00
C SER A 68 4.14 19.25 25.58
N ILE A 69 5.16 20.02 25.14
CA ILE A 69 5.24 20.54 23.78
C ILE A 69 5.53 19.39 22.80
N LYS A 70 6.45 18.49 23.16
CA LYS A 70 6.79 17.29 22.39
C LYS A 70 5.56 16.40 22.18
N LEU A 71 4.75 16.22 23.22
CA LEU A 71 3.49 15.46 23.15
C LEU A 71 2.44 16.12 22.26
N VAL A 72 2.31 17.44 22.30
CA VAL A 72 1.41 18.16 21.39
C VAL A 72 1.83 17.96 19.94
N GLU A 73 3.13 18.05 19.64
CA GLU A 73 3.67 17.84 18.29
C GLU A 73 3.37 16.42 17.76
N LEU A 74 3.56 15.36 18.56
CA LEU A 74 3.19 14.00 18.17
C LEU A 74 1.68 13.84 17.93
N ARG A 75 0.85 14.45 18.78
CA ARG A 75 -0.61 14.40 18.61
C ARG A 75 -1.04 15.14 17.35
N ASP A 76 -0.37 16.23 17.01
CA ASP A 76 -0.62 16.98 15.78
C ASP A 76 -0.26 16.13 14.55
N TYR A 77 0.87 15.42 14.57
CA TYR A 77 1.21 14.45 13.51
C TYR A 77 0.21 13.28 13.42
N ALA A 78 -0.38 12.87 14.53
CA ALA A 78 -1.41 11.83 14.56
C ALA A 78 -2.80 12.29 14.10
N ARG A 79 -3.05 13.59 13.87
CA ARG A 79 -4.34 14.08 13.36
C ARG A 79 -4.60 13.60 11.94
N GLY A 80 -5.88 13.56 11.55
CA GLY A 80 -6.29 13.22 10.17
C GLY A 80 -6.09 11.75 9.80
N ILE A 81 -6.02 10.83 10.77
CA ILE A 81 -5.97 9.38 10.50
C ILE A 81 -7.18 8.94 9.66
N GLU A 82 -8.38 9.44 10.00
CA GLU A 82 -9.63 9.11 9.29
C GLU A 82 -9.61 9.62 7.85
N ASP A 83 -9.24 10.89 7.65
CA ASP A 83 -9.08 11.49 6.32
C ASP A 83 -8.08 10.69 5.49
N GLN A 84 -6.96 10.28 6.10
CA GLN A 84 -5.94 9.51 5.40
C GLN A 84 -6.36 8.08 5.08
N ALA A 85 -7.15 7.46 5.95
CA ALA A 85 -7.72 6.15 5.71
C ALA A 85 -8.62 6.13 4.47
N VAL A 86 -9.29 7.24 4.14
CA VAL A 86 -10.11 7.36 2.92
C VAL A 86 -9.29 7.10 1.66
N HIS A 87 -8.04 7.58 1.59
CA HIS A 87 -7.18 7.36 0.42
C HIS A 87 -6.86 5.88 0.21
N SER A 88 -6.49 5.16 1.27
CA SER A 88 -6.23 3.72 1.19
C SER A 88 -7.50 2.92 0.81
N LYS A 89 -8.67 3.31 1.32
CA LYS A 89 -9.98 2.74 0.95
C LYS A 89 -10.32 2.99 -0.51
N ARG A 90 -10.00 4.17 -1.04
CA ARG A 90 -10.18 4.51 -2.47
C ARG A 90 -9.33 3.63 -3.38
N VAL A 91 -8.05 3.45 -3.06
CA VAL A 91 -7.14 2.56 -3.83
C VAL A 91 -7.66 1.13 -3.83
N ARG A 92 -8.16 0.64 -2.69
CA ARG A 92 -8.77 -0.70 -2.60
C ARG A 92 -10.01 -0.84 -3.48
N SER A 93 -10.94 0.10 -3.36
CA SER A 93 -12.18 0.10 -4.16
C SER A 93 -11.87 0.12 -5.67
N ALA A 94 -10.82 0.84 -6.07
CA ALA A 94 -10.35 0.83 -7.44
C ALA A 94 -9.78 -0.53 -7.88
N PHE A 95 -9.05 -1.25 -7.02
CA PHE A 95 -8.64 -2.64 -7.31
C PHE A 95 -9.82 -3.60 -7.43
N THR A 96 -10.83 -3.49 -6.57
CA THR A 96 -12.08 -4.27 -6.69
C THR A 96 -12.73 -4.04 -8.04
N THR A 97 -12.91 -2.76 -8.40
CA THR A 97 -13.48 -2.36 -9.70
C THR A 97 -12.64 -2.87 -10.88
N LEU A 98 -11.30 -2.79 -10.78
CA LEU A 98 -10.39 -3.28 -11.81
C LEU A 98 -10.53 -4.80 -11.99
N THR A 99 -10.61 -5.55 -10.88
CA THR A 99 -10.78 -7.01 -10.86
C THR A 99 -12.09 -7.41 -11.56
N GLU A 100 -13.20 -6.76 -11.22
CA GLU A 100 -14.50 -6.99 -11.86
C GLU A 100 -14.45 -6.75 -13.37
N ARG A 101 -13.83 -5.65 -13.79
CA ARG A 101 -13.72 -5.32 -15.23
C ARG A 101 -12.79 -6.26 -15.99
N VAL A 102 -11.69 -6.73 -15.38
CA VAL A 102 -10.82 -7.75 -15.99
C VAL A 102 -11.57 -9.08 -16.11
N ALA A 103 -12.37 -9.46 -15.11
CA ALA A 103 -13.20 -10.66 -15.17
C ALA A 103 -14.25 -10.58 -16.27
N ALA A 104 -14.92 -9.42 -16.42
CA ALA A 104 -15.85 -9.19 -17.53
C ALA A 104 -15.15 -9.31 -18.90
N CYS A 105 -13.98 -8.70 -19.05
CA CYS A 105 -13.15 -8.81 -20.26
C CYS A 105 -12.75 -10.26 -20.57
N GLN A 106 -12.44 -11.07 -19.54
CA GLN A 106 -12.17 -12.50 -19.71
C GLN A 106 -13.40 -13.28 -20.17
N ILE A 107 -14.60 -12.95 -19.66
CA ILE A 107 -15.87 -13.57 -20.07
C ILE A 107 -16.17 -13.24 -21.53
N ASP A 108 -16.05 -11.97 -21.93
CA ASP A 108 -16.26 -11.51 -23.30
C ASP A 108 -15.26 -12.17 -24.26
N TYR A 109 -13.99 -12.26 -23.88
CA TYR A 109 -13.02 -13.00 -24.67
C TYR A 109 -13.39 -14.49 -24.81
N SER A 110 -13.85 -15.11 -23.72
CA SER A 110 -14.17 -16.54 -23.70
C SER A 110 -15.42 -16.90 -24.51
N SER A 111 -16.36 -15.97 -24.68
CA SER A 111 -17.53 -16.14 -25.56
C SER A 111 -17.15 -16.01 -27.04
N LEU A 112 -16.26 -15.08 -27.39
CA LEU A 112 -15.78 -14.86 -28.75
C LEU A 112 -14.77 -15.94 -29.20
N ALA A 113 -13.93 -16.44 -28.29
CA ALA A 113 -12.78 -17.29 -28.67
C ALA A 113 -13.13 -18.60 -29.39
N PRO A 114 -14.23 -19.32 -29.08
CA PRO A 114 -14.68 -20.49 -29.83
C PRO A 114 -15.26 -20.12 -31.20
N GLU A 115 -16.08 -19.06 -31.26
CA GLU A 115 -16.78 -18.59 -32.48
C GLU A 115 -15.79 -18.27 -33.61
N TYR A 116 -14.62 -17.74 -33.25
CA TYR A 116 -13.60 -17.30 -34.21
C TYR A 116 -12.33 -18.17 -34.23
N ASN A 117 -12.37 -19.37 -33.63
CA ASN A 117 -11.23 -20.29 -33.53
C ASN A 117 -9.95 -19.67 -32.93
N LEU A 118 -10.10 -18.65 -32.07
CA LEU A 118 -9.00 -17.97 -31.37
C LEU A 118 -8.45 -18.80 -30.21
N SER A 119 -9.25 -19.76 -29.73
CA SER A 119 -8.94 -20.64 -28.61
C SER A 119 -7.62 -21.42 -28.77
N LEU A 120 -7.30 -21.86 -29.99
CA LEU A 120 -6.07 -22.60 -30.31
C LEU A 120 -4.86 -21.67 -30.50
N LYS A 121 -5.08 -20.45 -30.98
CA LYS A 121 -4.00 -19.48 -31.29
C LYS A 121 -3.55 -18.69 -30.06
N HIS A 122 -4.42 -18.57 -29.05
CA HIS A 122 -4.21 -17.69 -27.89
C HIS A 122 -4.56 -18.39 -26.56
N GLN A 123 -4.30 -19.69 -26.44
CA GLN A 123 -4.55 -20.45 -25.22
C GLN A 123 -3.86 -19.82 -23.98
N ASP A 124 -2.68 -19.24 -24.17
CA ASP A 124 -1.92 -18.52 -23.13
C ASP A 124 -2.67 -17.30 -22.57
N LEU A 125 -3.55 -16.67 -23.35
CA LEU A 125 -4.26 -15.47 -22.91
C LEU A 125 -5.23 -15.78 -21.77
N ARG A 126 -5.86 -16.96 -21.76
CA ARG A 126 -6.71 -17.40 -20.64
C ARG A 126 -5.92 -17.56 -19.35
N ASN A 127 -4.72 -18.13 -19.44
CA ASN A 127 -3.83 -18.26 -18.29
C ASN A 127 -3.35 -16.90 -17.79
N ARG A 128 -3.07 -15.96 -18.72
CA ARG A 128 -2.72 -14.58 -18.38
C ARG A 128 -3.86 -13.85 -17.66
N PHE A 129 -5.12 -13.98 -18.10
CA PHE A 129 -6.25 -13.40 -17.37
C PHE A 129 -6.34 -13.92 -15.93
N LYS A 130 -6.23 -15.24 -15.73
CA LYS A 130 -6.24 -15.83 -14.39
C LYS A 130 -5.08 -15.32 -13.53
N TRP A 131 -3.88 -15.24 -14.09
CA TRP A 131 -2.73 -14.69 -13.39
C TRP A 131 -2.95 -13.22 -13.02
N ILE A 132 -3.44 -12.39 -13.94
CA ILE A 132 -3.72 -10.97 -13.68
C ILE A 132 -4.77 -10.84 -12.58
N LEU A 133 -5.88 -11.57 -12.64
CA LEU A 133 -6.92 -11.54 -11.61
C LEU A 133 -6.35 -11.86 -10.23
N ASN A 134 -5.51 -12.89 -10.11
CA ASN A 134 -4.85 -13.23 -8.85
C ASN A 134 -3.90 -12.12 -8.35
N GLU A 135 -3.26 -11.38 -9.25
CA GLU A 135 -2.34 -10.29 -8.89
C GLU A 135 -3.07 -8.99 -8.46
N ILE A 136 -4.23 -8.72 -9.04
CA ILE A 136 -4.98 -7.46 -8.80
C ILE A 136 -6.10 -7.61 -7.78
N GLU A 137 -6.47 -8.84 -7.40
CA GLU A 137 -7.48 -9.09 -6.38
C GLU A 137 -7.03 -8.46 -5.06
N PRO A 138 -7.78 -7.48 -4.51
CA PRO A 138 -7.40 -6.85 -3.27
C PRO A 138 -7.57 -7.84 -2.11
N PRO A 139 -6.68 -7.80 -1.10
CA PRO A 139 -6.82 -8.65 0.06
C PRO A 139 -7.99 -8.15 0.93
N ARG A 140 -8.30 -8.77 2.07
CA ARG A 140 -9.44 -8.35 2.92
C ARG A 140 -9.26 -6.93 3.50
N ASP A 141 -10.38 -6.28 3.83
CA ASP A 141 -10.44 -4.87 4.28
C ASP A 141 -9.59 -4.61 5.53
N GLU A 142 -9.61 -5.55 6.47
CA GLU A 142 -9.09 -5.39 7.83
C GLU A 142 -7.56 -5.53 7.96
N ILE A 143 -6.85 -5.91 6.89
CA ILE A 143 -5.45 -6.36 7.01
C ILE A 143 -4.51 -5.25 7.50
N PHE A 144 -4.72 -4.01 7.06
CA PHE A 144 -3.88 -2.87 7.43
C PHE A 144 -4.58 -1.86 8.35
N GLU A 145 -5.89 -2.02 8.59
CA GLU A 145 -6.65 -1.06 9.37
C GLU A 145 -6.19 -1.08 10.83
N GLY A 146 -5.86 0.11 11.35
CA GLY A 146 -5.34 0.26 12.71
C GLY A 146 -3.95 -0.34 12.95
N LYS A 147 -3.25 -0.83 11.91
CA LYS A 147 -1.91 -1.40 12.03
C LYS A 147 -0.82 -0.32 11.94
N GLY A 148 0.28 -0.55 12.66
CA GLY A 148 1.45 0.32 12.66
C GLY A 148 2.33 0.14 11.42
N ALA A 149 3.21 1.11 11.15
CA ALA A 149 4.02 1.13 9.93
C ALA A 149 4.97 -0.07 9.84
N PHE A 150 5.47 -0.56 10.99
CA PHE A 150 6.28 -1.78 11.02
C PHE A 150 5.53 -3.00 10.49
N PHE A 151 4.26 -3.19 10.86
CA PHE A 151 3.45 -4.30 10.38
C PHE A 151 3.24 -4.21 8.86
N VAL A 152 2.87 -3.02 8.38
CA VAL A 152 2.64 -2.75 6.95
C VAL A 152 3.92 -3.02 6.15
N VAL A 153 5.07 -2.53 6.61
CA VAL A 153 6.36 -2.77 5.94
C VAL A 153 6.77 -4.24 5.99
N ARG A 154 6.52 -4.94 7.09
CA ARG A 154 6.78 -6.39 7.20
C ARG A 154 5.98 -7.20 6.18
N SER A 155 4.76 -6.78 5.83
CA SER A 155 3.95 -7.43 4.79
C SER A 155 4.56 -7.29 3.38
N LEU A 156 5.37 -6.25 3.15
CA LEU A 156 6.06 -6.02 1.87
C LEU A 156 7.35 -6.83 1.73
N ALA A 157 8.05 -7.04 2.84
CA ALA A 157 9.35 -7.70 2.86
C ALA A 157 9.48 -8.58 4.11
N PRO A 158 8.94 -9.81 4.09
CA PRO A 158 8.96 -10.72 5.24
C PRO A 158 10.38 -11.07 5.72
N MET A 159 11.42 -10.80 4.92
CA MET A 159 12.83 -10.96 5.28
C MET A 159 13.42 -9.83 6.14
N LEU A 160 12.71 -8.71 6.36
CA LEU A 160 13.16 -7.63 7.25
C LEU A 160 13.25 -8.01 8.74
N GLN A 161 12.92 -9.26 9.09
CA GLN A 161 12.88 -9.79 10.45
C GLN A 161 14.19 -9.75 11.24
N ARG A 162 15.36 -9.57 10.59
CA ARG A 162 16.64 -9.87 11.25
C ARG A 162 17.35 -8.68 11.91
N GLU A 163 17.03 -7.43 11.60
CA GLU A 163 17.89 -6.30 12.02
C GLU A 163 17.17 -5.11 12.67
N ASN A 164 15.84 -4.93 12.50
CA ASN A 164 15.11 -3.79 13.04
C ASN A 164 14.10 -4.21 14.12
N VAL A 165 14.51 -4.16 15.39
CA VAL A 165 13.61 -4.38 16.53
C VAL A 165 12.89 -3.07 16.85
N VAL A 166 11.60 -2.99 16.55
CA VAL A 166 10.71 -1.85 16.89
C VAL A 166 10.06 -2.11 18.26
N PRO A 167 9.74 -1.07 19.08
CA PRO A 167 9.12 -1.27 20.39
C PRO A 167 7.80 -2.08 20.34
N LEU A 168 7.57 -2.89 21.39
CA LEU A 168 6.44 -3.84 21.44
C LEU A 168 5.07 -3.17 21.35
N TYR A 169 4.90 -1.95 21.85
CA TYR A 169 3.62 -1.23 21.78
C TYR A 169 3.28 -0.75 20.36
N LEU A 170 4.22 -0.81 19.43
CA LEU A 170 3.99 -0.61 17.99
C LEU A 170 3.76 -1.93 17.26
N MET A 171 4.11 -3.06 17.89
CA MET A 171 3.82 -4.39 17.37
C MET A 171 2.39 -4.78 17.75
N ASP A 172 1.56 -5.01 16.74
CA ASP A 172 0.28 -5.66 16.97
C ASP A 172 0.52 -7.18 17.00
N ASN A 173 -0.05 -7.88 18.00
CA ASN A 173 0.21 -9.30 18.28
C ASN A 173 -0.41 -10.27 17.24
N ASP A 174 -1.04 -9.75 16.19
CA ASP A 174 -1.68 -10.56 15.19
C ASP A 174 -0.66 -11.33 14.35
N SER A 175 -0.94 -12.62 14.17
CA SER A 175 -0.15 -13.57 13.41
C SER A 175 0.29 -12.97 12.08
N VAL A 176 1.59 -13.08 11.80
CA VAL A 176 2.23 -12.67 10.55
C VAL A 176 1.39 -13.17 9.38
N TYR A 177 0.73 -12.23 8.71
CA TYR A 177 0.00 -12.56 7.50
C TYR A 177 1.04 -12.85 6.43
N ASP A 178 1.20 -14.13 6.09
CA ASP A 178 2.03 -14.60 4.98
C ASP A 178 1.26 -14.32 3.67
N ALA A 179 0.93 -13.04 3.43
CA ALA A 179 0.40 -12.64 2.14
C ALA A 179 1.48 -12.94 1.11
N HIS A 180 1.27 -14.01 0.35
CA HIS A 180 1.94 -14.20 -0.92
C HIS A 180 1.90 -12.86 -1.67
N SER A 181 3.07 -12.37 -2.07
CA SER A 181 3.37 -10.98 -2.42
C SER A 181 2.70 -10.49 -3.72
N VAL A 182 1.39 -10.63 -3.84
CA VAL A 182 0.62 -10.19 -5.01
C VAL A 182 0.65 -8.66 -5.12
N LEU A 183 0.63 -8.19 -6.35
CA LEU A 183 0.77 -6.78 -6.71
C LEU A 183 -0.20 -5.85 -5.96
N SER A 184 -1.49 -6.21 -5.88
CA SER A 184 -2.52 -5.44 -5.17
C SER A 184 -2.15 -5.20 -3.71
N THR A 185 -1.64 -6.23 -3.03
CA THR A 185 -1.25 -6.16 -1.61
C THR A 185 -0.06 -5.23 -1.43
N LYS A 186 0.90 -5.23 -2.37
CA LYS A 186 2.05 -4.32 -2.34
C LYS A 186 1.61 -2.86 -2.47
N ILE A 187 0.78 -2.57 -3.47
CA ILE A 187 0.29 -1.21 -3.71
C ILE A 187 -0.59 -0.73 -2.55
N LEU A 188 -1.45 -1.59 -2.01
CA LEU A 188 -2.29 -1.27 -0.86
C LEU A 188 -1.49 -1.06 0.42
N ALA A 189 -0.48 -1.89 0.68
CA ALA A 189 0.41 -1.68 1.82
C ALA A 189 1.06 -0.30 1.73
N ILE A 190 1.61 0.08 0.57
CA ILE A 190 2.21 1.39 0.34
C ILE A 190 1.19 2.53 0.56
N ALA A 191 -0.01 2.38 0.02
CA ALA A 191 -1.10 3.33 0.21
C ALA A 191 -1.54 3.48 1.67
N SER A 192 -1.27 2.48 2.53
CA SER A 192 -1.59 2.49 3.95
C SER A 192 -0.45 2.98 4.85
N ILE A 193 0.79 3.15 4.35
CA ILE A 193 1.94 3.51 5.20
C ILE A 193 1.73 4.85 5.90
N SER A 194 1.18 5.86 5.23
CA SER A 194 0.93 7.17 5.84
C SER A 194 -0.03 7.07 7.03
N THR A 195 -1.15 6.37 6.87
CA THR A 195 -2.09 6.06 7.97
C THR A 195 -1.41 5.28 9.08
N ALA A 196 -0.58 4.29 8.73
CA ALA A 196 0.11 3.43 9.70
C ALA A 196 1.16 4.21 10.53
N ILE A 197 1.87 5.16 9.92
CA ILE A 197 2.78 6.08 10.63
C ILE A 197 2.01 6.94 11.63
N ARG A 198 0.83 7.44 11.25
CA ARG A 198 -0.02 8.24 12.15
C ARG A 198 -0.56 7.41 13.33
N VAL A 199 -0.91 6.14 13.07
CA VAL A 199 -1.25 5.18 14.13
C VAL A 199 -0.07 4.98 15.09
N ASP A 200 1.15 4.86 14.58
CA ASP A 200 2.35 4.77 15.41
C ASP A 200 2.55 6.03 16.25
N PHE A 201 2.33 7.23 15.70
CA PHE A 201 2.39 8.48 16.45
C PHE A 201 1.31 8.58 17.53
N GLN A 202 0.09 8.14 17.25
CA GLN A 202 -0.97 8.09 18.23
C GLN A 202 -0.56 7.18 19.41
N ARG A 203 -0.16 5.94 19.11
CA ARG A 203 0.28 4.94 20.09
C ARG A 203 1.46 5.45 20.92
N LEU A 204 2.45 6.06 20.26
CA LEU A 204 3.61 6.66 20.90
C LEU A 204 3.21 7.81 21.83
N SER A 205 2.33 8.72 21.38
CA SER A 205 1.86 9.84 22.20
C SER A 205 1.11 9.38 23.45
N THR A 206 0.27 8.36 23.33
CA THR A 206 -0.45 7.73 24.46
C THR A 206 0.55 7.08 25.41
N HIS A 207 1.51 6.31 24.88
CA HIS A 207 2.54 5.65 25.69
C HIS A 207 3.37 6.63 26.51
N ILE A 208 3.81 7.74 25.91
CA ILE A 208 4.56 8.78 26.59
C ILE A 208 3.70 9.47 27.65
N ASP A 209 2.45 9.82 27.31
CA ASP A 209 1.51 10.47 28.24
C ASP A 209 1.24 9.60 29.47
N ASP A 210 1.00 8.30 29.28
CA ASP A 210 0.73 7.36 30.36
C ASP A 210 1.95 7.13 31.25
N LYS A 211 3.13 6.91 30.67
CA LYS A 211 4.35 6.82 31.47
C LYS A 211 4.68 8.13 32.18
N SER A 212 4.34 9.28 31.59
CA SER A 212 4.64 10.59 32.19
C SER A 212 3.90 10.84 33.51
N LYS A 213 2.71 10.26 33.68
CA LYS A 213 1.92 10.34 34.93
C LYS A 213 2.55 9.57 36.10
N HIS A 214 3.53 8.72 35.81
CA HIS A 214 4.23 7.90 36.80
C HIS A 214 5.67 8.36 37.06
N ILE A 215 6.08 9.51 36.50
CA ILE A 215 7.46 10.05 36.62
C ILE A 215 7.84 10.35 38.08
N ASP A 216 6.89 10.77 38.93
CA ASP A 216 7.15 11.06 40.35
C ASP A 216 7.65 9.84 41.16
N VAL A 217 7.60 8.64 40.59
CA VAL A 217 8.01 7.37 41.22
C VAL A 217 9.40 6.90 40.77
N ASP A 218 9.97 7.47 39.70
CA ASP A 218 11.22 6.98 39.09
C ASP A 218 12.43 7.87 39.44
N GLU A 219 12.91 7.74 40.68
CA GLU A 219 14.05 8.51 41.24
C GLU A 219 15.38 8.30 40.48
N ASN A 220 15.46 7.29 39.61
CA ASN A 220 16.70 6.89 38.93
C ASN A 220 16.83 7.42 37.49
N GLY A 221 15.87 8.20 36.99
CA GLY A 221 15.90 8.69 35.61
C GLY A 221 15.75 7.60 34.54
N SER A 222 15.25 6.41 34.91
CA SER A 222 15.12 5.27 33.99
C SER A 222 14.13 5.56 32.87
N PHE A 223 13.07 6.33 33.15
CA PHE A 223 12.05 6.73 32.18
C PHE A 223 12.64 7.46 30.96
N GLN A 224 13.53 8.43 31.17
CA GLN A 224 14.15 9.17 30.06
C GLN A 224 15.08 8.27 29.23
N HIS A 225 15.77 7.36 29.89
CA HIS A 225 16.65 6.39 29.24
C HIS A 225 15.85 5.41 28.36
N ASP A 226 14.81 4.79 28.92
CA ASP A 226 13.94 3.84 28.20
C ASP A 226 13.23 4.51 27.03
N LEU A 227 12.68 5.70 27.25
CA LEU A 227 12.00 6.45 26.19
C LEU A 227 12.97 6.83 25.06
N HIS A 228 14.20 7.19 25.39
CA HIS A 228 15.23 7.48 24.39
C HIS A 228 15.53 6.24 23.52
N TYR A 229 15.68 5.05 24.11
CA TYR A 229 15.93 3.82 23.33
C TYR A 229 14.76 3.46 22.43
N ASP A 230 13.53 3.58 22.94
CA ASP A 230 12.33 3.27 22.16
C ASP A 230 12.22 4.19 20.94
N LEU A 231 12.40 5.49 21.14
CA LEU A 231 12.35 6.48 20.07
C LEU A 231 13.53 6.36 19.09
N LEU A 232 14.73 5.99 19.57
CA LEU A 232 15.88 5.74 18.71
C LEU A 232 15.63 4.59 17.72
N ARG A 233 14.93 3.54 18.17
CA ARG A 233 14.54 2.41 17.31
C ARG A 233 13.53 2.84 16.25
N ILE A 234 12.53 3.64 16.64
CA ILE A 234 11.53 4.19 15.71
C ILE A 234 12.22 5.10 14.67
N LYS A 235 13.13 5.98 15.12
CA LYS A 235 13.93 6.83 14.23
C LYS A 235 14.69 5.99 13.21
N THR A 236 15.44 5.00 13.66
CA THR A 236 16.26 4.14 12.78
C THR A 236 15.39 3.43 11.75
N PHE A 237 14.22 2.93 12.16
CA PHE A 237 13.24 2.33 11.26
C PHE A 237 12.72 3.35 10.23
N TYR A 238 12.36 4.57 10.66
CA TYR A 238 11.86 5.61 9.76
C TYR A 238 12.93 6.16 8.81
N GLU A 239 14.20 6.22 9.20
CA GLU A 239 15.30 6.56 8.29
C GLU A 239 15.41 5.55 7.14
N ALA A 240 15.32 4.26 7.45
CA ALA A 240 15.29 3.22 6.43
C ALA A 240 14.04 3.30 5.55
N LEU A 241 12.87 3.56 6.16
CA LEU A 241 11.60 3.70 5.46
C LEU A 241 11.61 4.90 4.50
N VAL A 242 12.12 6.06 4.91
CA VAL A 242 12.25 7.26 4.05
C VAL A 242 13.07 6.93 2.81
N LYS A 243 14.20 6.22 2.95
CA LYS A 243 15.01 5.80 1.81
C LYS A 243 14.23 4.88 0.87
N ALA A 244 13.55 3.87 1.42
CA ALA A 244 12.76 2.92 0.63
C ALA A 244 11.59 3.60 -0.12
N LEU A 245 10.87 4.52 0.53
CA LEU A 245 9.77 5.27 -0.08
C LEU A 245 10.26 6.20 -1.20
N LYS A 246 11.43 6.82 -1.02
CA LYS A 246 12.07 7.63 -2.06
C LYS A 246 12.46 6.77 -3.26
N ASP A 247 13.09 5.63 -3.02
CA ASP A 247 13.46 4.68 -4.08
C ASP A 247 12.22 4.16 -4.82
N TYR A 248 11.13 3.86 -4.11
CA TYR A 248 9.85 3.48 -4.71
C TYR A 248 9.30 4.57 -5.63
N GLN A 249 9.22 5.82 -5.17
CA GLN A 249 8.67 6.92 -5.96
C GLN A 249 9.41 7.17 -7.28
N VAL A 250 10.72 6.93 -7.30
CA VAL A 250 11.55 7.05 -8.51
C VAL A 250 11.31 5.87 -9.47
N ASN A 251 11.18 4.65 -8.93
CA ASN A 251 11.20 3.43 -9.73
C ASN A 251 9.81 2.93 -10.17
N VAL A 252 8.73 3.29 -9.46
CA VAL A 252 7.40 2.71 -9.70
C VAL A 252 6.77 3.17 -11.02
N VAL A 253 7.12 4.38 -11.48
CA VAL A 253 6.70 4.87 -12.78
C VAL A 253 7.83 4.57 -13.77
N SER A 254 7.63 3.59 -14.64
CA SER A 254 8.62 3.27 -15.69
C SER A 254 8.84 4.48 -16.61
N PRO A 255 10.10 4.84 -16.93
CA PRO A 255 10.41 5.89 -17.92
C PRO A 255 9.94 5.59 -19.34
N ASN A 256 9.62 4.32 -19.64
CA ASN A 256 9.33 3.82 -20.98
C ASN A 256 7.88 3.33 -21.11
N ALA A 257 6.90 4.08 -20.61
CA ALA A 257 5.51 3.90 -20.99
C ALA A 257 5.23 4.48 -22.39
N GLU A 258 6.06 4.15 -23.37
CA GLU A 258 5.68 4.27 -24.78
C GLU A 258 5.01 2.93 -25.16
N VAL A 259 3.68 2.97 -25.19
CA VAL A 259 2.84 1.91 -25.79
C VAL A 259 2.86 2.07 -27.31
#